data_AF-A0A822CWI9-F1
#
_entry.id   AF-A0A822CWI9-F1
#
_cell.length_a   1.000
_cell.length_b   1.000
_cell.length_c   1.000
_cell.angle_alpha   90.00
_cell.angle_beta   90.00
_cell.angle_gamma   90.00
#
_symmetry.space_group_name_H-M   'P 1'
#
loop_
_entity.id
_entity.type
_entity.pdbx_description
1 polymer ?
#
loop_
_entity_poly.entity_id
_entity_poly.type
_entity_poly.pdbx_seq_one_letter_code
_entity_poly.pdbx_strand_id
1 'polypeptide(L)'
;MATAFSSSNEEKWDNSGLFTSTTEYNKEIKLTVDKQLPSWLKGCLYRNGSGQFEINNDPRTNFNHSFDDFAYIQKYNIDGESNKIYFQSSFIKSRTNTEP
;
A
#
# COMPACT_ATOMS: atom_id res chain seq x y z
N MET A 1 -22.50 -40.44 -24.24
CA MET A 1 -22.04 -40.02 -22.89
C MET A 1 -21.27 -38.73 -23.09
N ALA A 2 -21.76 -37.60 -22.57
CA ALA A 2 -21.04 -36.34 -22.57
C ALA A 2 -20.36 -36.20 -21.21
N THR A 3 -19.03 -36.17 -21.19
CA THR A 3 -18.23 -35.95 -19.99
C THR A 3 -18.31 -34.47 -19.65
N ALA A 4 -18.83 -34.14 -18.47
CA ALA A 4 -18.82 -32.77 -17.97
C ALA A 4 -17.37 -32.34 -17.72
N PHE A 5 -16.96 -31.20 -18.28
CA PHE A 5 -15.74 -30.52 -17.86
C PHE A 5 -15.97 -30.04 -16.42
N SER A 6 -15.29 -30.68 -15.45
CA SER A 6 -15.22 -30.12 -14.10
C SER A 6 -14.43 -28.83 -14.20
N SER A 7 -15.04 -27.70 -13.81
CA SER A 7 -14.35 -26.42 -13.65
C SER A 7 -13.23 -26.61 -12.62
N SER A 8 -12.01 -26.81 -13.13
CA SER A 8 -10.80 -26.91 -12.34
C SER A 8 -10.53 -25.59 -11.64
N ASN A 9 -10.46 -25.62 -10.31
CA ASN A 9 -9.83 -24.64 -9.42
C ASN A 9 -9.78 -23.19 -9.94
N GLU A 10 -10.79 -22.39 -9.60
CA GLU A 10 -10.62 -20.94 -9.60
C GLU A 10 -9.51 -20.59 -8.61
N GLU A 11 -8.42 -20.02 -9.13
CA GLU A 11 -7.33 -19.49 -8.33
C GLU A 11 -7.88 -18.31 -7.51
N LYS A 12 -8.22 -18.58 -6.24
CA LYS A 12 -8.79 -17.58 -5.36
C LYS A 12 -7.74 -16.53 -5.06
N TRP A 13 -8.00 -15.29 -5.50
CA TRP A 13 -7.11 -14.17 -5.21
C TRP A 13 -7.01 -13.95 -3.70
N ASP A 14 -5.79 -14.05 -3.16
CA ASP A 14 -5.49 -13.64 -1.80
C ASP A 14 -5.33 -12.11 -1.73
N ASN A 15 -6.36 -11.45 -1.19
CA ASN A 15 -6.40 -10.01 -0.94
C ASN A 15 -6.32 -9.67 0.56
N SER A 16 -6.03 -10.65 1.42
CA SER A 16 -6.08 -10.48 2.87
C SER A 16 -5.14 -9.37 3.36
N GLY A 17 -3.96 -9.23 2.75
CA GLY A 17 -2.97 -8.20 3.09
C GLY A 17 -3.33 -6.76 2.66
N LEU A 18 -4.40 -6.55 1.88
CA LEU A 18 -4.82 -5.18 1.50
C LEU A 18 -5.52 -4.43 2.64
N PHE A 19 -6.07 -5.18 3.62
CA PHE A 19 -6.89 -4.64 4.71
C PHE A 19 -6.26 -4.89 6.07
N THR A 20 -4.92 -4.86 6.12
CA THR A 20 -4.13 -5.02 7.34
C THR A 20 -3.30 -3.79 7.63
N SER A 21 -3.18 -3.42 8.90
CA SER A 21 -2.40 -2.26 9.32
C SER A 21 -0.94 -2.36 8.93
N THR A 22 -0.38 -1.23 8.47
CA THR A 22 1.01 -1.10 8.07
C THR A 22 1.77 -0.17 9.02
N THR A 23 3.08 -0.06 8.80
CA THR A 23 3.94 0.86 9.55
C THR A 23 4.43 2.00 8.67
N GLU A 24 4.81 3.11 9.30
CA GLU A 24 5.42 4.24 8.58
C GLU A 24 6.88 3.97 8.24
N TYR A 25 7.29 4.49 7.09
CA TYR A 25 8.69 4.56 6.69
C TYR A 25 9.10 6.02 6.51
N ASN A 26 9.38 6.65 7.66
CA ASN A 26 9.71 8.08 7.75
C ASN A 26 11.08 8.46 7.15
N LYS A 27 11.86 7.49 6.68
CA LYS A 27 13.13 7.68 5.99
C LYS A 27 13.05 7.03 4.62
N GLU A 28 13.67 7.65 3.61
CA GLU A 28 13.70 7.11 2.27
C GLU A 28 14.46 5.78 2.22
N ILE A 29 13.80 4.75 1.66
CA ILE A 29 14.36 3.41 1.44
C ILE A 29 14.54 3.22 -0.06
N LYS A 30 15.74 2.82 -0.47
CA LYS A 30 16.01 2.47 -1.87
C LYS A 30 15.32 1.14 -2.22
N LEU A 31 14.51 1.15 -3.27
CA LEU A 31 13.88 -0.06 -3.79
C LEU A 31 14.80 -0.78 -4.79
N THR A 32 14.63 -2.09 -4.90
CA THR A 32 15.19 -2.89 -5.99
C THR A 32 14.41 -2.62 -7.26
N VAL A 33 15.12 -2.39 -8.37
CA VAL A 33 14.53 -2.18 -9.69
C VAL A 33 15.02 -3.29 -10.60
N ASP A 34 14.12 -4.18 -11.04
CA ASP A 34 14.49 -5.38 -11.80
C ASP A 34 14.86 -5.08 -13.26
N LYS A 35 14.38 -3.95 -13.79
CA LYS A 35 14.54 -3.53 -15.20
C LYS A 35 14.98 -2.07 -15.30
N GLN A 36 15.20 -1.60 -16.52
CA GLN A 36 15.52 -0.20 -16.77
C GLN A 36 14.27 0.66 -16.81
N LEU A 37 14.29 1.75 -16.06
CA LEU A 37 13.27 2.80 -16.10
C LEU A 37 13.43 3.66 -17.35
N PRO A 38 12.34 4.23 -17.89
CA PRO A 38 12.45 5.22 -18.96
C PRO A 38 13.23 6.44 -18.48
N SER A 39 14.26 6.87 -19.22
CA SER A 39 15.14 7.98 -18.80
C SER A 39 14.43 9.32 -18.60
N TRP A 40 13.30 9.52 -19.27
CA TRP A 40 12.45 10.71 -19.11
C TRP A 40 11.60 10.69 -17.84
N LEU A 41 11.46 9.54 -17.16
CA LEU A 41 10.63 9.42 -15.97
C LEU A 41 11.38 9.93 -14.74
N LYS A 42 11.15 11.20 -14.41
CA LYS A 42 11.77 11.86 -13.26
C LYS A 42 10.74 12.65 -12.48
N GLY A 43 10.52 12.27 -11.22
CA GLY A 43 9.51 12.93 -10.39
C GLY A 43 9.12 12.12 -9.16
N CYS A 44 8.07 12.58 -8.48
CA CYS A 44 7.53 11.93 -7.29
C CYS A 44 6.08 11.49 -7.55
N LEU A 45 5.81 10.18 -7.39
CA LEU A 45 4.46 9.65 -7.34
C LEU A 45 3.97 9.64 -5.89
N TYR A 46 2.89 10.36 -5.63
CA TYR A 46 2.18 10.30 -4.36
C TYR A 46 0.93 9.44 -4.51
N ARG A 47 0.73 8.49 -3.59
CA ARG A 47 -0.51 7.74 -3.44
C ARG A 47 -1.08 7.97 -2.06
N ASN A 48 -2.40 8.05 -1.98
CA ASN A 48 -3.15 8.06 -0.73
C ASN A 48 -4.00 6.80 -0.63
N GLY A 49 -4.23 6.33 0.58
CA GLY A 49 -5.08 5.19 0.85
C GLY A 49 -5.16 4.90 2.34
N SER A 50 -5.70 3.73 2.66
CA SER A 50 -5.74 3.20 4.00
C SER A 50 -4.39 2.72 4.49
N GLY A 51 -4.13 2.79 5.80
CA GLY A 51 -2.93 2.19 6.38
C GLY A 51 -3.04 1.72 7.82
N GLN A 52 -4.09 2.07 8.56
CA GLN A 52 -4.29 1.60 9.92
C GLN A 52 -5.78 1.38 10.19
N PHE A 53 -6.12 0.12 10.46
CA PHE A 53 -7.48 -0.42 10.51
C PHE A 53 -8.04 -0.51 11.94
N GLU A 54 -7.28 -0.04 12.92
CA GLU A 54 -7.65 -0.02 14.33
C GLU A 54 -7.11 1.22 15.05
N ILE A 55 -7.78 1.66 16.10
CA ILE A 55 -7.36 2.83 16.89
C ILE A 55 -6.27 2.42 17.88
N ASN A 56 -5.15 3.14 17.90
CA ASN A 56 -4.05 2.93 18.86
C ASN A 56 -3.52 1.49 18.92
N ASN A 57 -3.54 0.76 17.80
CA ASN A 57 -3.18 -0.66 17.71
C ASN A 57 -4.01 -1.57 18.65
N ASP A 58 -5.22 -1.15 19.04
CA ASP A 58 -6.12 -1.95 19.86
C ASP A 58 -7.02 -2.83 18.98
N PRO A 59 -6.90 -4.17 19.04
CA PRO A 59 -7.70 -5.06 18.20
C PRO A 59 -9.20 -5.05 18.53
N ARG A 60 -9.65 -4.31 19.56
CA ARG A 60 -11.07 -4.13 19.88
C ARG A 60 -11.71 -2.96 19.13
N THR A 61 -10.90 -2.11 18.49
CA THR A 61 -11.32 -0.86 17.83
C THR A 61 -11.18 -0.93 16.31
N ASN A 62 -11.40 -2.11 15.73
CA ASN A 62 -11.33 -2.29 14.28
C ASN A 62 -12.40 -1.49 13.54
N PHE A 63 -12.01 -0.92 12.41
CA PHE A 63 -12.93 -0.31 11.45
C PHE A 63 -13.63 -1.37 10.61
N ASN A 64 -14.90 -1.15 10.29
CA ASN A 64 -15.71 -2.11 9.54
C ASN A 64 -15.75 -1.82 8.03
N HIS A 65 -15.28 -0.63 7.62
CA HIS A 65 -15.27 -0.21 6.24
C HIS A 65 -13.88 0.28 5.84
N SER A 66 -13.45 -0.03 4.60
CA SER A 66 -12.14 0.32 4.05
C SER A 66 -11.93 1.82 3.78
N PHE A 67 -12.86 2.67 4.22
CA PHE A 67 -12.80 4.13 4.07
C PHE A 67 -12.81 4.86 5.42
N ASP A 68 -12.87 4.11 6.53
CA ASP A 68 -12.91 4.65 7.88
C ASP A 68 -11.51 4.67 8.54
N ASP A 69 -10.57 3.95 7.95
CA ASP A 69 -9.21 3.80 8.43
C ASP A 69 -8.38 5.10 8.32
N PHE A 70 -7.26 5.13 9.06
CA PHE A 70 -6.39 6.29 9.01
C PHE A 70 -5.66 6.38 7.68
N ALA A 71 -5.73 7.57 7.08
CA ALA A 71 -5.11 7.87 5.80
C ALA A 71 -3.58 7.76 5.87
N TYR A 72 -3.02 7.10 4.86
CA TYR A 72 -1.61 6.80 4.72
C TYR A 72 -1.10 7.26 3.35
N ILE A 73 -0.09 8.13 3.37
CA ILE A 73 0.53 8.67 2.17
C ILE A 73 1.79 7.88 1.87
N GLN A 74 1.90 7.47 0.61
CA GLN A 74 3.07 6.81 0.04
C GLN A 74 3.71 7.75 -0.98
N LYS A 75 5.02 7.89 -0.94
CA LYS A 75 5.80 8.64 -1.94
C LYS A 75 6.84 7.73 -2.56
N TYR A 76 6.85 7.69 -3.88
CA TYR A 76 7.89 7.07 -4.69
C TYR A 76 8.65 8.18 -5.42
N ASN A 77 9.89 8.41 -5.03
CA ASN A 77 10.79 9.31 -5.73
C ASN A 77 11.52 8.52 -6.82
N ILE A 78 11.28 8.87 -8.07
CA ILE A 78 11.71 8.11 -9.26
C ILE A 78 12.71 8.95 -10.05
N ASP A 79 13.87 8.35 -10.33
CA ASP A 79 14.87 8.89 -11.24
C ASP A 79 15.22 7.83 -12.28
N GLY A 80 14.59 7.96 -13.46
CA GLY A 80 14.77 7.04 -14.58
C GLY A 80 16.14 7.14 -15.23
N GLU A 81 16.81 8.29 -15.15
CA GLU A 81 18.16 8.48 -15.68
C GLU A 81 19.20 7.72 -14.85
N SER A 82 19.09 7.77 -13.52
CA SER A 82 19.98 7.01 -12.62
C SER A 82 19.48 5.61 -12.26
N ASN A 83 18.32 5.20 -12.81
CA ASN A 83 17.62 3.94 -12.54
C ASN A 83 17.38 3.67 -11.04
N LYS A 84 16.90 4.68 -10.32
CA LYS A 84 16.67 4.62 -8.86
C LYS A 84 15.23 4.94 -8.51
N ILE A 85 14.70 4.20 -7.54
CA ILE A 85 13.44 4.52 -6.86
C ILE A 85 13.69 4.53 -5.36
N TYR A 86 13.18 5.56 -4.69
CA TYR A 86 13.14 5.64 -3.23
C TYR A 86 11.70 5.67 -2.76
N PHE A 87 11.40 4.93 -1.70
CA PHE A 87 10.09 4.87 -1.06
C PHE A 87 10.15 5.53 0.31
N GLN A 88 9.11 6.27 0.67
CA GLN A 88 8.83 6.73 2.02
C GLN A 88 7.32 6.78 2.23
N SER A 89 6.89 6.74 3.49
CA SER A 89 5.48 6.81 3.83
C SER A 89 5.25 7.37 5.21
N SER A 90 4.06 7.93 5.42
CA SER A 90 3.61 8.43 6.71
C SER A 90 2.08 8.51 6.75
N PHE A 91 1.53 8.34 7.95
CA PHE A 91 0.14 8.65 8.26
C PHE A 91 -0.11 10.15 8.20
N ILE A 92 -1.28 10.52 7.68
CA ILE A 92 -1.72 11.90 7.72
C ILE A 92 -2.10 12.23 9.17
N LYS A 93 -1.39 13.20 9.74
CA LYS A 93 -1.68 13.80 11.05
C LYS A 93 -2.94 14.69 10.99
N SER A 94 -4.05 14.07 10.63
CA SER A 94 -5.38 14.68 10.68
C SER A 94 -5.86 14.74 12.13
N ARG A 95 -6.83 15.61 12.42
CA ARG A 95 -7.46 15.70 13.74
C ARG A 95 -7.85 14.32 14.27
N THR A 96 -8.54 13.52 13.45
CA THR A 96 -8.99 12.17 13.78
C THR A 96 -7.84 11.22 14.14
N ASN A 97 -6.68 11.35 13.50
CA ASN A 97 -5.51 10.51 13.77
C ASN A 97 -4.73 10.95 15.02
N THR A 98 -4.78 12.24 15.37
CA THR A 98 -3.96 12.82 16.45
C THR A 98 -4.72 13.04 17.77
N GLU A 99 -6.05 12.99 17.76
CA GLU A 99 -6.84 13.13 18.99
C GLU A 99 -6.74 11.84 19.84
N PRO A 100 -6.60 11.97 21.18
CA PRO A 100 -6.44 10.85 22.10
C PRO A 100 -7.73 10.03 22.30
#